data_AF-R5D0Y8-F1
#
_entry.id   AF-R5D0Y8-F1
#
_cell.length_a   1.000
_cell.length_b   1.000
_cell.length_c   1.000
_cell.angle_alpha   90.00
_cell.angle_beta   90.00
_cell.angle_gamma   90.00
#
_symmetry.space_group_name_H-M   'P 1'
#
loop_
_entity.id
_entity.type
_entity.pdbx_description
1 polymer ?
#
loop_
_entity_poly.entity_id
_entity_poly.type
_entity_poly.pdbx_seq_one_letter_code
_entity_poly.pdbx_strand_id
1 'polypeptide(L)'
;MKHPLPLFKDYLRNGYYPFRRDEEYEMELLQVINQTMEVDIPTHLQANVSLGKKLKSLLMVVAKSVPFKPVMQRLAEATGISRNDIPDYLVYMERAGMITQLRNSTGGIRGLGKVEKLYLDNTNLIYALSPEHADIGNVRETFFMNQMRVMNDVTSSSISDFEIDGKTFEIGGRKKGQKQIENAEEGYIVKDDIESGYANVIPLWTFGLNY
;
A
#
# COMPACT_ATOMS: atom_id res chain seq x y z
N MET A 1 -12.71 -26.92 11.49
CA MET A 1 -11.41 -26.25 11.29
C MET A 1 -11.67 -24.81 10.87
N LYS A 2 -10.84 -23.84 11.29
CA LYS A 2 -10.93 -22.49 10.74
C LYS A 2 -10.31 -22.52 9.34
N HIS A 3 -11.09 -22.14 8.34
CA HIS A 3 -10.63 -22.03 6.95
C HIS A 3 -9.76 -20.77 6.78
N PRO A 4 -8.78 -20.76 5.87
CA PRO A 4 -7.87 -19.62 5.71
C PRO A 4 -8.61 -18.36 5.25
N LEU A 5 -9.65 -18.47 4.42
CA LEU A 5 -10.34 -17.30 3.84
C LEU A 5 -11.06 -16.42 4.88
N PRO A 6 -11.86 -16.96 5.83
CA PRO A 6 -12.43 -16.14 6.91
C PRO A 6 -11.37 -15.43 7.76
N LEU A 7 -10.27 -16.14 8.08
CA LEU A 7 -9.17 -15.58 8.87
C LEU A 7 -8.43 -14.47 8.11
N PHE A 8 -8.24 -14.66 6.80
CA PHE A 8 -7.62 -13.66 5.95
C PHE A 8 -8.50 -12.41 5.82
N LYS A 9 -9.82 -12.57 5.65
CA LYS A 9 -10.77 -11.45 5.60
C LYS A 9 -10.80 -10.63 6.89
N ASP A 10 -10.70 -11.29 8.04
CA ASP A 10 -10.52 -10.62 9.34
C ASP A 10 -9.19 -9.86 9.37
N TYR A 11 -8.09 -10.53 8.99
CA TYR A 11 -6.76 -9.94 8.97
C TYR A 11 -6.68 -8.64 8.15
N LEU A 12 -7.29 -8.62 6.96
CA LEU A 12 -7.26 -7.44 6.08
C LEU A 12 -7.92 -6.19 6.70
N ARG A 13 -8.80 -6.35 7.70
CA ARG A 13 -9.52 -5.25 8.35
C ARG A 13 -8.83 -4.80 9.63
N ASN A 14 -8.40 -5.75 10.45
CA ASN A 14 -7.92 -5.45 11.81
C ASN A 14 -6.70 -6.28 12.23
N GLY A 15 -6.06 -7.05 11.35
CA GLY A 15 -5.03 -8.02 11.73
C GLY A 15 -3.58 -7.54 11.75
N TYR A 16 -3.27 -6.41 11.12
CA TYR A 16 -1.90 -5.90 10.95
C TYR A 16 -1.25 -5.38 12.24
N TYR A 17 -2.01 -4.69 13.09
CA TYR A 17 -1.46 -4.01 14.27
C TYR A 17 -1.52 -4.89 15.54
N PRO A 18 -0.57 -4.74 16.49
CA PRO A 18 -0.45 -5.62 17.66
C PRO A 18 -1.65 -5.52 18.62
N PHE A 19 -2.37 -4.39 18.63
CA PHE A 19 -3.57 -4.13 19.42
C PHE A 19 -4.87 -4.59 18.74
N ARG A 20 -4.80 -5.50 17.75
CA ARG A 20 -5.97 -6.04 17.01
C ARG A 20 -7.09 -6.66 17.86
N ARG A 21 -6.82 -6.96 19.14
CA ARG A 21 -7.76 -7.61 20.04
C ARG A 21 -8.53 -6.62 20.91
N ASP A 22 -8.17 -5.34 20.83
CA ASP A 22 -8.70 -4.32 21.73
C ASP A 22 -10.06 -3.87 21.21
N GLU A 23 -11.02 -3.69 22.11
CA GLU A 23 -12.41 -3.32 21.74
C GLU A 23 -12.45 -1.96 21.02
N GLU A 24 -11.49 -1.09 21.32
CA GLU A 24 -11.34 0.25 20.77
C GLU A 24 -10.36 0.31 19.58
N TYR A 25 -10.05 -0.83 18.94
CA TYR A 25 -9.07 -0.95 17.85
C TYR A 25 -9.09 0.18 16.80
N GLU A 26 -10.27 0.55 16.29
CA GLU A 26 -10.40 1.62 15.29
C GLU A 26 -9.99 2.99 15.84
N MET A 27 -10.36 3.28 17.09
CA MET A 27 -10.00 4.53 17.77
C MET A 27 -8.51 4.59 18.04
N GLU A 28 -7.90 3.50 18.49
CA GLU A 28 -6.46 3.40 18.73
C GLU A 28 -5.67 3.56 17.43
N LEU A 29 -6.10 2.93 16.34
CA LEU A 29 -5.45 3.09 15.04
C LEU A 29 -5.51 4.56 14.56
N LEU A 30 -6.67 5.23 14.72
CA LEU A 30 -6.78 6.65 14.40
C LEU A 30 -5.87 7.52 15.28
N GLN A 31 -5.69 7.17 16.55
CA GLN A 31 -4.75 7.87 17.44
C GLN A 31 -3.30 7.67 16.98
N VAL A 32 -2.90 6.46 16.60
CA VAL A 32 -1.56 6.17 16.05
C VAL A 32 -1.31 7.00 14.78
N ILE A 33 -2.28 7.05 13.87
CA ILE A 33 -2.18 7.86 12.65
C ILE A 33 -2.03 9.33 13.00
N ASN A 34 -2.87 9.86 13.89
CA ASN A 34 -2.82 11.27 14.28
C ASN A 34 -1.50 11.63 14.96
N GLN A 35 -1.03 10.79 15.88
CA GLN A 35 0.25 10.96 16.56
C GLN A 35 1.40 10.98 15.55
N THR A 36 1.43 10.01 14.62
CA THR A 36 2.47 9.92 13.58
C THR A 36 2.50 11.18 12.70
N MET A 37 1.34 11.60 12.23
CA MET A 37 1.21 12.66 11.22
C MET A 37 1.30 14.06 11.81
N GLU A 38 0.72 14.29 12.99
CA GLU A 38 0.64 15.62 13.60
C GLU A 38 1.78 15.90 14.59
N VAL A 39 2.44 14.87 15.11
CA VAL A 39 3.46 15.02 16.16
C VAL A 39 4.80 14.42 15.74
N ASP A 40 4.88 13.14 15.40
CA ASP A 40 6.17 12.44 15.26
C ASP A 40 6.96 12.95 14.05
N ILE A 41 6.35 13.01 12.86
CA ILE A 41 7.01 13.54 11.65
C ILE A 41 7.41 15.02 11.84
N PRO A 42 6.51 15.94 12.27
CA PRO A 42 6.89 17.32 12.51
C PRO A 42 8.01 17.49 13.55
N THR A 43 7.99 16.69 14.62
CA THR A 43 9.04 16.71 15.66
C THR A 43 10.38 16.27 15.08
N HIS A 44 10.41 15.20 14.29
CA HIS A 44 11.61 14.74 13.59
C HIS A 44 12.19 15.84 12.66
N LEU A 45 11.32 16.59 12.01
CA LEU A 45 11.68 17.70 11.12
C LEU A 45 12.00 19.02 11.84
N GLN A 46 11.84 19.09 13.17
CA GLN A 46 11.91 20.32 13.96
C GLN A 46 10.99 21.43 13.40
N ALA A 47 9.85 21.02 12.86
CA ALA A 47 8.86 21.90 12.23
C ALA A 47 7.79 22.34 13.23
N ASN A 48 7.05 23.40 12.88
CA ASN A 48 5.95 23.87 13.71
C ASN A 48 4.67 23.01 13.55
N VAL A 49 3.72 23.19 14.47
CA VAL A 49 2.43 22.47 14.51
C VAL A 49 1.61 22.61 13.22
N SER A 50 1.82 23.67 12.43
CA SER A 50 1.08 23.85 11.17
C SER A 50 1.45 22.79 10.13
N LEU A 51 2.67 22.24 10.18
CA LEU A 51 3.08 21.16 9.29
C LEU A 51 2.29 19.88 9.57
N GLY A 52 2.05 19.54 10.83
CA GLY A 52 1.31 18.33 11.20
C GLY A 52 -0.09 18.29 10.57
N LYS A 53 -0.82 19.41 10.62
CA LYS A 53 -2.14 19.54 9.97
C LYS A 53 -2.07 19.34 8.45
N LYS A 54 -1.01 19.86 7.82
CA LYS A 54 -0.78 19.71 6.37
C LYS A 54 -0.46 18.26 6.00
N LEU A 55 0.41 17.60 6.76
CA LEU A 55 0.76 16.19 6.55
C LEU A 55 -0.48 15.30 6.69
N LYS A 56 -1.30 15.50 7.73
CA LYS A 56 -2.58 14.79 7.87
C LYS A 56 -3.52 15.05 6.71
N SER A 57 -3.65 16.31 6.26
CA SER A 57 -4.44 16.64 5.06
C SER A 57 -3.93 15.91 3.82
N LEU A 58 -2.62 15.81 3.63
CA LEU A 58 -2.01 15.04 2.54
C LEU A 58 -2.34 13.55 2.65
N LEU A 59 -2.24 12.95 3.83
CA LEU A 59 -2.64 11.55 4.04
C LEU A 59 -4.13 11.32 3.72
N MET A 60 -5.02 12.23 4.12
CA MET A 60 -6.44 12.11 3.79
C MET A 60 -6.72 12.20 2.28
N VAL A 61 -5.98 13.06 1.55
CA VAL A 61 -6.08 13.13 0.08
C VAL A 61 -5.58 11.84 -0.56
N VAL A 62 -4.47 11.29 -0.07
CA VAL A 62 -3.92 10.00 -0.52
C VAL A 62 -4.93 8.89 -0.25
N ALA A 63 -5.42 8.74 0.98
CA ALA A 63 -6.31 7.67 1.41
C ALA A 63 -7.58 7.53 0.53
N LYS A 64 -8.13 8.66 0.08
CA LYS A 64 -9.32 8.70 -0.79
C LYS A 64 -9.05 8.39 -2.26
N SER A 65 -7.80 8.44 -2.67
CA SER A 65 -7.40 8.37 -4.09
C SER A 65 -6.57 7.13 -4.42
N VAL A 66 -6.09 6.39 -3.41
CA VAL A 66 -5.26 5.19 -3.63
C VAL A 66 -6.04 4.06 -4.30
N PRO A 67 -5.41 3.32 -5.22
CA PRO A 67 -4.04 3.51 -5.71
C PRO A 67 -3.99 4.47 -6.90
N PHE A 68 -2.99 5.37 -6.96
CA PHE A 68 -2.87 6.32 -8.08
C PHE A 68 -1.43 6.73 -8.37
N LYS A 69 -1.18 7.16 -9.61
CA LYS A 69 0.08 7.80 -10.00
C LYS A 69 0.12 9.24 -9.47
N PRO A 70 1.08 9.61 -8.60
CA PRO A 70 1.07 10.91 -7.96
C PRO A 70 1.37 12.04 -8.95
N VAL A 71 0.52 13.07 -8.92
CA VAL A 71 0.75 14.34 -9.62
C VAL A 71 0.98 15.42 -8.57
N MET A 72 2.24 15.81 -8.37
CA MET A 72 2.65 16.73 -7.29
C MET A 72 1.89 18.05 -7.31
N GLN A 73 1.56 18.56 -8.50
CA GLN A 73 0.76 19.77 -8.66
C GLN A 73 -0.66 19.60 -8.07
N ARG A 74 -1.34 18.49 -8.36
CA ARG A 74 -2.69 18.22 -7.85
C ARG A 74 -2.69 18.01 -6.34
N LEU A 75 -1.67 17.35 -5.82
CA LEU A 75 -1.50 17.16 -4.37
C LEU A 75 -1.26 18.51 -3.67
N ALA A 76 -0.48 19.40 -4.27
CA ALA A 76 -0.24 20.76 -3.75
C ALA A 76 -1.53 21.58 -3.70
N GLU A 77 -2.28 21.57 -4.80
CA GLU A 77 -3.58 22.25 -4.91
C GLU A 77 -4.58 21.73 -3.86
N ALA A 78 -4.64 20.42 -3.65
CA ALA A 78 -5.57 19.81 -2.69
C ALA A 78 -5.21 20.05 -1.21
N THR A 79 -3.94 20.31 -0.89
CA THR A 79 -3.44 20.36 0.49
C THR A 79 -2.92 21.72 0.92
N GLY A 80 -2.69 22.65 -0.01
CA GLY A 80 -2.00 23.92 0.26
C GLY A 80 -0.53 23.76 0.64
N ILE A 81 0.06 22.60 0.36
CA ILE A 81 1.50 22.34 0.51
C ILE A 81 2.23 22.85 -0.74
N SER A 82 3.43 23.39 -0.57
CA SER A 82 4.31 23.71 -1.70
C SER A 82 4.58 22.45 -2.52
N ARG A 83 4.38 22.53 -3.84
CA ARG A 83 4.68 21.42 -4.77
C ARG A 83 6.07 20.83 -4.58
N ASN A 84 7.04 21.65 -4.20
CA ASN A 84 8.43 21.23 -4.02
C ASN A 84 8.65 20.42 -2.74
N ASP A 85 7.78 20.54 -1.74
CA ASP A 85 7.93 19.88 -0.45
C ASP A 85 7.21 18.52 -0.42
N ILE A 86 6.24 18.31 -1.30
CA ILE A 86 5.42 17.08 -1.35
C ILE A 86 6.27 15.82 -1.52
N PRO A 87 7.26 15.76 -2.43
CA PRO A 87 8.10 14.58 -2.57
C PRO A 87 8.77 14.18 -1.25
N ASP A 88 9.30 15.14 -0.50
CA ASP A 88 9.97 14.88 0.78
C ASP A 88 8.96 14.41 1.83
N TYR A 89 7.78 15.04 1.91
CA TYR A 89 6.73 14.61 2.83
C TYR A 89 6.21 13.20 2.52
N LEU A 90 6.08 12.82 1.24
CA LEU A 90 5.74 11.45 0.87
C LEU A 90 6.82 10.46 1.34
N VAL A 91 8.11 10.83 1.26
CA VAL A 91 9.21 10.00 1.81
C VAL A 91 9.10 9.85 3.32
N TYR A 92 8.80 10.92 4.07
CA TYR A 92 8.63 10.82 5.52
C TYR A 92 7.40 9.98 5.90
N MET A 93 6.29 10.13 5.19
CA MET A 93 5.08 9.33 5.39
C MET A 93 5.31 7.84 5.09
N GLU A 94 6.08 7.54 4.05
CA GLU A 94 6.47 6.16 3.72
C GLU A 94 7.36 5.55 4.81
N ARG A 95 8.37 6.29 5.27
CA ARG A 95 9.25 5.85 6.38
C ARG A 95 8.50 5.66 7.69
N ALA A 96 7.43 6.41 7.90
CA ALA A 96 6.56 6.28 9.07
C ALA A 96 5.50 5.17 8.93
N GLY A 97 5.48 4.43 7.82
CA GLY A 97 4.54 3.32 7.60
C GLY A 97 3.10 3.76 7.35
N MET A 98 2.90 4.96 6.80
CA MET A 98 1.55 5.48 6.48
C MET A 98 1.18 5.25 5.01
N ILE A 99 2.16 5.28 4.11
CA ILE A 99 1.98 5.06 2.67
C ILE A 99 3.10 4.17 2.12
N THR A 100 2.95 3.73 0.87
CA THR A 100 4.03 3.10 0.11
C THR A 100 4.09 3.63 -1.31
N GLN A 101 5.30 3.81 -1.83
CA GLN A 101 5.57 4.30 -3.17
C GLN A 101 6.08 3.15 -4.06
N LEU A 102 5.23 2.65 -4.95
CA LEU A 102 5.64 1.70 -5.98
C LEU A 102 6.41 2.46 -7.07
N ARG A 103 7.64 2.04 -7.31
CA ARG A 103 8.56 2.66 -8.27
C ARG A 103 8.81 1.73 -9.44
N ASN A 104 9.16 2.28 -10.59
CA ASN A 104 9.65 1.47 -11.70
C ASN A 104 11.12 1.08 -11.54
N SER A 105 11.57 0.09 -12.31
CA SER A 105 12.95 -0.39 -12.32
C SER A 105 13.94 0.55 -13.03
N THR A 106 13.46 1.60 -13.71
CA THR A 106 14.32 2.60 -14.37
C THR A 106 14.90 3.59 -13.35
N GLY A 107 15.92 3.16 -12.61
CA GLY A 107 16.71 4.03 -11.74
C GLY A 107 17.60 4.96 -12.57
N GLY A 108 17.31 6.27 -12.57
CA GLY A 108 18.25 7.28 -13.09
C GLY A 108 19.46 7.48 -12.16
N ILE A 109 20.16 8.62 -12.30
CA ILE A 109 21.44 8.97 -11.60
C ILE A 109 21.42 8.80 -10.06
N ARG A 110 20.25 8.73 -9.42
CA ARG A 110 20.10 8.55 -7.96
C ARG A 110 19.71 7.12 -7.54
N GLY A 111 19.64 6.17 -8.46
CA GLY A 111 19.29 4.77 -8.17
C GLY A 111 17.82 4.54 -7.76
N LEU A 112 17.02 5.60 -7.60
CA LEU A 112 15.60 5.51 -7.27
C LEU A 112 14.76 5.71 -8.54
N GLY A 113 13.95 4.70 -8.87
CA GLY A 113 12.99 4.77 -9.95
C GLY A 113 11.90 5.82 -9.74
N LYS A 114 11.21 6.14 -10.83
CA LYS A 114 10.05 7.04 -10.82
C LYS A 114 8.90 6.40 -10.06
N VAL A 115 8.21 7.19 -9.23
CA VAL A 115 7.00 6.73 -8.55
C VAL A 115 5.88 6.57 -9.57
N GLU A 116 5.40 5.33 -9.71
CA GLU A 116 4.32 4.96 -10.61
C GLU A 116 2.98 4.86 -9.88
N LYS A 117 2.99 4.47 -8.61
CA LYS A 117 1.77 4.34 -7.80
C LYS A 117 2.02 4.67 -6.33
N LEU A 118 1.06 5.34 -5.70
CA LEU A 118 0.94 5.44 -4.24
C LEU A 118 -0.10 4.46 -3.73
N TYR A 119 0.18 3.84 -2.58
CA TYR A 119 -0.74 3.03 -1.79
C TYR A 119 -0.76 3.55 -0.35
N LEU A 120 -1.83 3.25 0.40
CA LEU A 120 -1.71 3.22 1.87
C LEU A 120 -0.82 2.04 2.26
N ASP A 121 -0.12 2.16 3.39
CA ASP A 121 0.94 1.20 3.72
C ASP A 121 0.43 -0.23 3.95
N ASN A 122 -0.78 -0.37 4.48
CA ASN A 122 -1.43 -1.65 4.74
C ASN A 122 -2.96 -1.50 4.62
N THR A 123 -3.67 -2.62 4.56
CA THR A 123 -5.12 -2.65 4.32
C THR A 123 -5.93 -2.13 5.51
N ASN A 124 -5.42 -2.24 6.73
CA ASN A 124 -6.10 -1.72 7.91
C ASN A 124 -6.20 -0.18 7.87
N LEU A 125 -5.18 0.50 7.32
CA LEU A 125 -5.24 1.94 7.05
C LEU A 125 -6.33 2.30 6.05
N ILE A 126 -6.56 1.47 5.02
CA ILE A 126 -7.65 1.69 4.05
C ILE A 126 -8.99 1.70 4.80
N TYR A 127 -9.24 0.67 5.62
CA TYR A 127 -10.49 0.54 6.35
C TYR A 127 -10.67 1.62 7.43
N ALA A 128 -9.58 2.11 8.04
CA ALA A 128 -9.65 3.16 9.06
C ALA A 128 -9.85 4.57 8.47
N LEU A 129 -9.21 4.89 7.35
CA LEU A 129 -9.19 6.26 6.80
C LEU A 129 -10.25 6.50 5.73
N SER A 130 -10.66 5.47 5.02
CA SER A 130 -11.60 5.60 3.90
C SER A 130 -12.37 4.30 3.64
N PRO A 131 -13.15 3.80 4.62
CA PRO A 131 -13.89 2.54 4.47
C PRO A 131 -14.85 2.55 3.28
N GLU A 132 -15.44 3.71 2.94
CA GLU A 132 -16.31 3.91 1.78
C GLU A 132 -15.59 3.79 0.43
N HIS A 133 -14.26 3.96 0.41
CA HIS A 133 -13.40 3.86 -0.76
C HIS A 133 -12.52 2.61 -0.74
N ALA A 134 -12.83 1.64 0.13
CA ALA A 134 -12.15 0.35 0.20
C ALA A 134 -12.50 -0.54 -1.01
N ASP A 135 -12.00 -0.17 -2.19
CA ASP A 135 -12.07 -0.98 -3.39
C ASP A 135 -11.30 -2.30 -3.19
N ILE A 136 -11.94 -3.42 -3.53
CA ILE A 136 -11.35 -4.74 -3.28
C ILE A 136 -10.11 -4.98 -4.15
N GLY A 137 -10.01 -4.39 -5.35
CA GLY A 137 -8.79 -4.41 -6.14
C GLY A 137 -7.63 -3.75 -5.40
N ASN A 138 -7.85 -2.53 -4.90
CA ASN A 138 -6.89 -1.80 -4.08
C ASN A 138 -6.46 -2.58 -2.84
N VAL A 139 -7.40 -3.18 -2.10
CA VAL A 139 -7.11 -3.97 -0.89
C VAL A 139 -6.18 -5.14 -1.22
N ARG A 140 -6.39 -5.83 -2.35
CA ARG A 140 -5.56 -6.96 -2.76
C ARG A 140 -4.14 -6.52 -3.14
N GLU A 141 -4.04 -5.48 -3.97
CA GLU A 141 -2.75 -4.92 -4.39
C GLU A 141 -1.97 -4.38 -3.19
N THR A 142 -2.64 -3.66 -2.28
CA THR A 142 -2.05 -3.13 -1.05
C THR A 142 -1.54 -4.25 -0.15
N PHE A 143 -2.32 -5.31 0.06
CA PHE A 143 -1.86 -6.46 0.83
C PHE A 143 -0.63 -7.12 0.19
N PHE A 144 -0.68 -7.39 -1.12
CA PHE A 144 0.45 -7.99 -1.83
C PHE A 144 1.72 -7.14 -1.72
N MET A 145 1.62 -5.84 -2.01
CA MET A 145 2.73 -4.89 -1.91
C MET A 145 3.30 -4.85 -0.48
N ASN A 146 2.43 -4.77 0.52
CA ASN A 146 2.80 -4.71 1.93
C ASN A 146 3.57 -5.95 2.39
N GLN A 147 3.11 -7.14 2.01
CA GLN A 147 3.78 -8.38 2.41
C GLN A 147 5.07 -8.63 1.62
N MET A 148 5.10 -8.32 0.33
CA MET A 148 6.25 -8.62 -0.53
C MET A 148 7.43 -7.67 -0.34
N ARG A 149 7.18 -6.38 -0.09
CA ARG A 149 8.25 -5.37 0.02
C ARG A 149 9.17 -5.55 1.24
N VAL A 150 8.82 -6.44 2.19
CA VAL A 150 9.62 -6.67 3.40
C VAL A 150 10.98 -7.28 3.05
N MET A 151 11.00 -8.25 2.14
CA MET A 151 12.20 -9.01 1.78
C MET A 151 12.60 -8.86 0.31
N ASN A 152 11.83 -8.11 -0.48
CA ASN A 152 12.01 -8.04 -1.92
C ASN A 152 11.97 -6.58 -2.41
N ASP A 153 12.69 -6.30 -3.49
CA ASP A 153 12.54 -5.05 -4.23
C ASP A 153 11.34 -5.16 -5.18
N VAL A 154 10.21 -4.59 -4.76
CA VAL A 154 8.96 -4.64 -5.52
C VAL A 154 8.86 -3.41 -6.41
N THR A 155 8.86 -3.65 -7.72
CA THR A 155 8.76 -2.59 -8.73
C THR A 155 7.47 -2.71 -9.55
N SER A 156 7.07 -1.62 -10.20
CA SER A 156 5.93 -1.63 -11.12
C SER A 156 6.29 -2.42 -12.39
N SER A 157 5.41 -3.32 -12.82
CA SER A 157 5.55 -3.97 -14.12
C SER A 157 5.00 -3.09 -15.25
N SER A 158 5.58 -3.23 -16.45
CA SER A 158 5.08 -2.57 -17.66
C SER A 158 3.88 -3.29 -18.30
N ILE A 159 3.65 -4.55 -17.91
CA ILE A 159 2.64 -5.45 -18.51
C ILE A 159 1.61 -5.96 -17.50
N SER A 160 1.83 -5.73 -16.20
CA SER A 160 1.03 -6.26 -15.09
C SER A 160 1.16 -5.35 -13.85
N ASP A 161 0.71 -5.82 -12.67
CA ASP A 161 0.68 -5.02 -11.45
C ASP A 161 2.08 -4.84 -10.82
N PHE A 162 2.85 -5.91 -10.66
CA PHE A 162 4.15 -5.89 -9.97
C PHE A 162 5.20 -6.75 -10.67
N GLU A 163 6.47 -6.38 -10.46
CA GLU A 163 7.65 -7.14 -10.87
C GLU A 163 8.62 -7.28 -9.69
N ILE A 164 9.11 -8.50 -9.49
CA ILE A 164 10.05 -8.86 -8.41
C ILE A 164 11.05 -9.86 -8.97
N ASP A 165 12.35 -9.55 -8.97
CA ASP A 165 13.42 -10.42 -9.49
C ASP A 165 13.11 -11.03 -10.87
N GLY A 166 12.61 -10.18 -11.79
CA GLY A 166 12.22 -10.57 -13.15
C GLY A 166 10.89 -11.34 -13.28
N LYS A 167 10.25 -11.69 -12.16
CA LYS A 167 8.94 -12.36 -12.13
C LYS A 167 7.81 -11.33 -12.13
N THR A 168 6.81 -11.56 -12.97
CA THR A 168 5.65 -10.69 -13.10
C THR A 168 4.48 -11.24 -12.27
N PHE A 169 3.85 -10.39 -11.45
CA PHE A 169 2.72 -10.77 -10.61
C PHE A 169 1.49 -9.94 -10.96
N GLU A 170 0.42 -10.64 -11.29
CA GLU A 170 -0.89 -10.07 -11.60
C GLU A 170 -1.88 -10.41 -10.50
N ILE A 171 -2.45 -9.40 -9.87
CA ILE A 171 -3.29 -9.55 -8.69
C ILE A 171 -4.76 -9.44 -9.12
N GLY A 172 -5.61 -10.30 -8.55
CA GLY A 172 -7.02 -10.22 -8.85
C GLY A 172 -7.92 -11.12 -8.02
N GLY A 173 -9.21 -11.05 -8.32
CA GLY A 173 -10.19 -11.96 -7.72
C GLY A 173 -10.14 -13.36 -8.30
N ARG A 174 -10.94 -14.27 -7.73
CA ARG A 174 -11.07 -15.68 -8.16
C ARG A 174 -11.14 -15.91 -9.68
N LYS A 175 -11.82 -15.03 -10.41
CA LYS A 175 -12.03 -15.12 -11.87
C LYS A 175 -10.91 -14.52 -12.73
N LYS A 176 -9.82 -14.01 -12.14
CA LYS A 176 -8.70 -13.43 -12.89
C LYS A 176 -8.12 -14.46 -13.87
N GLY A 177 -8.02 -14.08 -15.14
CA GLY A 177 -7.43 -14.90 -16.20
C GLY A 177 -5.93 -14.61 -16.38
N GLN A 178 -5.28 -15.33 -17.30
CA GLN A 178 -3.83 -15.23 -17.53
C GLN A 178 -3.41 -14.17 -18.56
N LYS A 179 -4.37 -13.47 -19.18
CA LYS A 179 -4.13 -12.62 -20.36
C LYS A 179 -3.03 -11.57 -20.18
N GLN A 180 -2.93 -10.95 -19.00
CA GLN A 180 -1.96 -9.88 -18.76
C GLN A 180 -0.51 -10.37 -18.68
N ILE A 181 -0.31 -11.65 -18.32
CA ILE A 181 1.02 -12.25 -18.17
C ILE A 181 1.38 -13.19 -19.33
N GLU A 182 0.60 -13.22 -20.42
CA GLU A 182 0.86 -14.09 -21.57
C GLU A 182 2.25 -13.86 -22.19
N ASN A 183 2.75 -12.63 -22.11
CA ASN A 183 4.05 -12.24 -22.63
C ASN A 183 5.13 -12.12 -21.54
N ALA A 184 4.81 -12.47 -20.29
CA ALA A 184 5.81 -12.51 -19.23
C ALA A 184 6.69 -13.75 -19.41
N GLU A 185 8.01 -13.59 -19.26
CA GLU A 185 8.94 -14.72 -19.26
C GLU A 185 8.63 -15.69 -18.10
N GLU A 186 8.37 -15.12 -16.91
CA GLU A 186 7.90 -15.84 -15.74
C GLU A 186 6.77 -15.06 -15.06
N GLY A 187 5.53 -15.52 -15.22
CA GLY A 187 4.33 -14.82 -14.78
C GLY A 187 3.45 -15.62 -13.81
N TYR A 188 2.97 -14.96 -12.75
CA TYR A 188 2.11 -15.54 -11.72
C TYR A 188 0.78 -14.79 -11.61
N ILE A 189 -0.32 -15.53 -11.47
CA ILE A 189 -1.62 -14.95 -11.12
C ILE A 189 -1.85 -15.14 -9.63
N VAL A 190 -1.91 -14.03 -8.90
CA VAL A 190 -2.22 -14.01 -7.49
C VAL A 190 -3.72 -13.80 -7.31
N LYS A 191 -4.42 -14.81 -6.77
CA LYS A 191 -5.88 -14.80 -6.68
C LYS A 191 -6.37 -14.72 -5.25
N ASP A 192 -7.27 -13.80 -5.02
CA ASP A 192 -8.12 -13.76 -3.85
C ASP A 192 -9.30 -14.75 -3.96
N ASP A 193 -9.91 -15.10 -2.83
CA ASP A 193 -11.04 -16.04 -2.67
C ASP A 193 -10.78 -17.47 -3.22
N ILE A 194 -9.54 -17.97 -3.11
CA ILE A 194 -9.18 -19.37 -3.35
C ILE A 194 -8.36 -19.95 -2.19
N GLU A 195 -8.55 -21.24 -1.89
CA GLU A 195 -7.81 -21.92 -0.81
C GLU A 195 -6.54 -22.63 -1.30
N SER A 196 -6.48 -22.99 -2.58
CA SER A 196 -5.36 -23.70 -3.18
C SER A 196 -5.01 -23.14 -4.55
N GLY A 197 -3.72 -23.16 -4.86
CA GLY A 197 -3.17 -22.78 -6.15
C GLY A 197 -2.93 -23.99 -7.05
N TYR A 198 -2.71 -23.74 -8.34
CA TYR A 198 -2.27 -24.74 -9.31
C TYR A 198 -1.37 -24.08 -10.35
N ALA A 199 -0.26 -24.73 -10.69
CA ALA A 199 0.76 -24.20 -11.58
C ALA A 199 1.23 -22.79 -11.14
N ASN A 200 1.08 -21.78 -11.99
CA ASN A 200 1.48 -20.39 -11.72
C ASN A 200 0.38 -19.55 -11.02
N VAL A 201 -0.66 -20.19 -10.48
CA VAL A 201 -1.71 -19.51 -9.71
C VAL A 201 -1.44 -19.68 -8.23
N ILE A 202 -1.33 -18.56 -7.50
CA ILE A 202 -1.02 -18.53 -6.07
C ILE A 202 -2.18 -17.87 -5.30
N PRO A 203 -2.72 -18.47 -4.22
CA PRO A 203 -3.69 -17.81 -3.36
C PRO A 203 -3.10 -16.57 -2.69
N LEU A 204 -3.78 -15.43 -2.73
CA LEU A 204 -3.29 -14.18 -2.17
C LEU A 204 -2.93 -14.28 -0.68
N TRP A 205 -3.71 -15.01 0.11
CA TRP A 205 -3.50 -15.12 1.56
C TRP A 205 -2.17 -15.78 1.94
N THR A 206 -1.55 -16.59 1.07
CA THR A 206 -0.27 -17.25 1.39
C THR A 206 0.88 -16.27 1.51
N PHE A 207 0.78 -15.11 0.88
CA PHE A 207 1.80 -14.07 0.94
C PHE A 207 1.95 -13.45 2.35
N GLY A 208 0.95 -13.60 3.22
CA GLY A 208 1.05 -13.22 4.63
C GLY A 208 1.92 -14.15 5.49
N LEU A 209 2.53 -15.17 4.88
CA LEU A 209 3.41 -16.14 5.53
C LEU A 209 4.87 -16.02 5.06
N ASN A 210 5.22 -14.91 4.40
CA ASN A 210 6.59 -14.60 4.01
C ASN A 210 7.35 -14.00 5.21
N TYR A 211 8.01 -14.83 6.00
CA TYR A 211 8.85 -14.44 7.14
C TYR A 211 10.12 -15.30 7.24
#